data_AF-A0A6N6S1L3-F1
#
_entry.id   AF-A0A6N6S1L3-F1
#
_cell.length_a   1.000
_cell.length_b   1.000
_cell.length_c   1.000
_cell.angle_alpha   90.00
_cell.angle_beta   90.00
_cell.angle_gamma   90.00
#
_symmetry.space_group_name_H-M   'P 1'
#
loop_
_entity.id
_entity.type
_entity.pdbx_description
1 polymer ?
#
loop_
_entity_poly.entity_id
_entity_poly.type
_entity_poly.pdbx_seq_one_letter_code
_entity_poly.pdbx_strand_id
1 'polypeptide(L)' 'MRELLSEAIKRIEKLPADLQDEIAKQIMDDIENERSWRKALSKPQKKIERLAEKALEDSKAGRTKKIGFDKL' A
#
# COMPACT_ATOMS: atom_id res chain seq x y z
N MET A 1 -2.71 -21.76 -12.99
CA MET A 1 -2.36 -21.14 -11.69
C MET A 1 -0.84 -21.02 -11.63
N ARG A 2 -0.25 -19.96 -11.04
CA ARG A 2 1.22 -19.87 -10.88
C ARG A 2 1.70 -20.86 -9.81
N GLU A 3 2.88 -21.46 -9.98
CA GLU A 3 3.43 -22.47 -9.06
C GLU A 3 3.39 -22.08 -7.58
N LEU A 4 3.78 -20.85 -7.25
CA LEU A 4 3.77 -20.37 -5.86
C LEU A 4 2.36 -20.28 -5.25
N LEU A 5 1.35 -19.89 -6.05
CA LEU A 5 -0.03 -19.81 -5.57
C LEU A 5 -0.60 -21.21 -5.34
N SER A 6 -0.31 -22.15 -6.25
CA SER A 6 -0.69 -23.54 -6.11
C SER A 6 -0.10 -24.16 -4.84
N GLU A 7 1.18 -23.90 -4.57
CA GLU A 7 1.86 -24.39 -3.37
C GLU A 7 1.30 -23.76 -2.08
N ALA A 8 0.97 -22.46 -2.11
CA ALA A 8 0.33 -21.79 -0.97
C ALA A 8 -1.03 -22.42 -0.63
N ILE A 9 -1.88 -22.65 -1.64
CA ILE A 9 -3.20 -23.29 -1.44
C ILE A 9 -3.04 -24.70 -0.86
N LYS A 10 -2.14 -25.52 -1.40
CA LYS A 10 -1.85 -26.86 -0.87
C LYS A 10 -1.39 -26.87 0.59
N ARG A 11 -0.75 -25.80 1.06
CA ARG A 11 -0.35 -25.65 2.47
C ARG A 11 -1.53 -25.22 3.34
N ILE A 12 -2.36 -24.31 2.84
CA ILE A 12 -3.57 -23.84 3.53
C ILE A 12 -4.55 -24.99 3.72
N GLU A 13 -4.78 -25.83 2.71
CA GLU A 13 -5.68 -27.00 2.77
C GLU A 13 -5.33 -28.01 3.87
N LYS A 14 -4.08 -28.01 4.36
CA LYS A 14 -3.62 -28.89 5.45
C LYS A 14 -3.87 -28.31 6.84
N LEU A 15 -4.35 -27.08 6.95
CA LEU A 15 -4.62 -26.41 8.22
C LEU A 15 -6.02 -26.74 8.74
N PRO A 16 -6.29 -26.54 10.03
CA PRO A 16 -7.64 -26.49 10.60
C PRO A 16 -8.56 -25.52 9.84
N ALA A 17 -9.85 -25.84 9.75
CA ALA A 17 -10.82 -25.10 8.93
C ALA A 17 -10.98 -23.63 9.35
N ASP A 18 -10.90 -23.35 10.65
CA ASP A 18 -10.90 -21.99 11.21
C ASP A 18 -9.72 -21.17 10.67
N LEU A 19 -8.52 -21.74 10.65
CA LEU A 19 -7.34 -21.08 10.09
C LEU A 19 -7.42 -20.94 8.57
N GLN A 20 -8.02 -21.90 7.86
CA GLN A 20 -8.27 -21.77 6.42
C GLN A 20 -9.17 -20.56 6.13
N ASP A 21 -10.26 -20.41 6.89
CA ASP A 21 -11.22 -19.32 6.73
C ASP A 21 -10.61 -17.96 7.09
N GLU A 22 -9.79 -17.89 8.14
CA GLU A 22 -9.06 -16.66 8.50
C GLU A 22 -8.10 -16.22 7.39
N ILE A 23 -7.31 -17.16 6.87
CA ILE A 23 -6.37 -16.88 5.78
C ILE A 23 -7.13 -16.49 4.50
N ALA A 24 -8.23 -17.17 4.19
CA ALA A 24 -9.06 -16.83 3.04
C ALA A 24 -9.59 -15.39 3.12
N LYS A 25 -10.10 -14.98 4.29
CA LYS A 25 -10.55 -13.60 4.53
C LYS A 25 -9.42 -12.60 4.31
N GLN A 26 -8.24 -12.84 4.89
CA GLN A 26 -7.09 -11.95 4.72
C GLN A 26 -6.67 -11.82 3.25
N ILE A 27 -6.62 -12.94 2.50
CA ILE A 27 -6.26 -12.91 1.07
C ILE A 27 -7.29 -12.11 0.26
N MET A 28 -8.58 -12.26 0.55
CA MET A 28 -9.64 -11.49 -0.13
C MET A 28 -9.48 -9.99 0.14
N ASP A 29 -9.23 -9.61 1.39
CA ASP A 29 -9.01 -8.20 1.76
C ASP A 29 -7.76 -7.64 1.07
N ASP A 30 -6.66 -8.40 1.04
CA ASP A 30 -5.42 -7.99 0.37
C ASP A 30 -5.61 -7.79 -1.14
N ILE A 31 -6.39 -8.65 -1.80
CA ILE A 31 -6.72 -8.53 -3.23
C ILE A 31 -7.51 -7.23 -3.50
N GLU A 32 -8.53 -6.94 -2.70
CA GLU A 32 -9.34 -5.73 -2.87
C GLU A 32 -8.55 -4.46 -2.53
N ASN A 33 -7.67 -4.52 -1.54
CA ASN A 33 -6.74 -3.45 -1.21
C ASN A 33 -5.79 -3.16 -2.37
N GLU A 34 -5.12 -4.18 -2.93
CA GLU A 34 -4.22 -4.03 -4.09
C GLU A 34 -4.96 -3.45 -5.29
N ARG A 35 -6.20 -3.91 -5.55
CA ARG A 35 -7.04 -3.39 -6.63
C ARG A 35 -7.37 -1.91 -6.43
N SER A 36 -7.73 -1.55 -5.20
CA SER A 36 -8.06 -0.17 -4.82
C SER A 36 -6.84 0.75 -4.94
N TRP A 37 -5.67 0.31 -4.47
CA TRP A 37 -4.41 1.03 -4.60
C TRP A 37 -4.03 1.25 -6.05
N ARG A 38 -4.04 0.20 -6.88
CA ARG A 38 -3.76 0.35 -8.32
C ARG A 38 -4.69 1.34 -9.01
N LYS A 39 -5.99 1.31 -8.67
CA LYS A 39 -6.98 2.24 -9.22
C LYS A 39 -6.76 3.68 -8.74
N ALA A 40 -6.36 3.86 -7.48
CA ALA A 40 -6.07 5.18 -6.93
C ALA A 40 -4.80 5.76 -7.57
N LEU A 41 -3.75 4.96 -7.69
CA LEU A 41 -2.43 5.38 -8.16
C LEU A 41 -2.32 5.47 -9.69
N SER A 42 -3.21 4.85 -10.46
CA SER A 42 -3.23 4.99 -11.92
C SER A 42 -3.77 6.34 -12.40
N LYS A 43 -4.39 7.12 -11.50
CA LYS A 43 -4.93 8.45 -11.82
C LYS A 43 -3.92 9.54 -11.48
N PRO A 44 -3.86 10.63 -12.27
CA PRO A 44 -3.06 11.80 -11.92
C PRO A 44 -3.44 12.34 -10.55
N GLN A 45 -2.44 12.67 -9.72
CA GLN A 45 -2.64 13.07 -8.34
C GLN A 45 -2.40 14.56 -8.17
N LYS A 46 -3.19 15.38 -8.89
CA LYS A 46 -3.01 16.83 -8.98
C LYS A 46 -2.81 17.54 -7.63
N LYS A 47 -3.47 17.08 -6.58
CA LYS A 47 -3.32 17.65 -5.23
C LYS A 47 -1.94 17.34 -4.64
N ILE A 48 -1.46 16.11 -4.77
CA ILE A 48 -0.15 15.68 -4.27
C ILE A 48 0.96 16.31 -5.12
N GLU A 49 0.79 16.35 -6.44
CA GLU A 49 1.69 17.05 -7.38
C GLU A 49 1.86 18.52 -6.98
N ARG A 50 0.74 19.24 -6.76
CA ARG A 50 0.78 20.63 -6.31
C ARG A 50 1.44 20.82 -4.95
N LEU A 51 1.23 19.88 -4.02
CA LEU A 51 1.89 19.92 -2.71
C LEU A 51 3.40 19.70 -2.83
N ALA A 52 3.83 18.78 -3.70
CA ALA A 52 5.24 18.52 -3.97
C ALA A 52 5.91 19.73 -4.64
N GLU A 53 5.27 20.33 -5.64
CA GLU A 53 5.74 21.57 -6.29
C GLU A 53 5.90 22.70 -5.27
N LYS A 54 4.89 22.92 -4.43
CA LYS A 54 4.95 23.93 -3.37
C LYS A 54 6.09 23.65 -2.38
N ALA A 55 6.27 22.41 -1.95
CA ALA A 55 7.35 22.06 -1.03
C ALA A 55 8.73 22.33 -1.64
N LEU A 56 8.91 22.05 -2.93
CA LEU A 56 10.14 22.37 -3.67
C LEU A 56 10.35 23.88 -3.79
N GLU A 57 9.30 24.64 -4.08
CA GLU A 57 9.35 26.11 -4.15
C GLU A 57 9.71 26.73 -2.79
N ASP A 58 9.04 26.28 -1.73
CA ASP A 58 9.29 26.73 -0.36
C ASP A 58 10.73 26.42 0.06
N SER A 59 11.27 25.25 -0.33
CA SER A 59 12.68 24.90 -0.06
C SER A 59 13.65 25.83 -0.80
N LYS A 60 13.43 26.04 -2.10
CA LYS A 60 14.25 26.95 -2.92
C LYS A 60 14.20 28.39 -2.43
N ALA A 61 13.04 28.83 -1.92
CA ALA A 61 12.84 30.17 -1.39
C ALA A 61 13.32 30.33 0.07
N GLY A 62 13.91 29.30 0.69
CA GLY A 62 14.34 29.36 2.09
C GLY A 62 13.19 29.45 3.10
N ARG A 63 11.97 29.06 2.70
CA ARG A 63 10.78 29.04 3.55
C ARG A 63 10.61 27.72 4.31
N THR A 64 11.57 26.80 4.19
CA THR A 64 11.60 25.55 4.96
C THR A 64 12.34 25.73 6.28
N LYS A 65 11.92 24.99 7.30
CA LYS A 65 12.60 24.94 8.60
C LYS A 65 13.21 23.54 8.79
N LYS A 66 14.49 23.50 9.15
CA LYS A 66 15.13 22.24 9.55
C LYS A 66 14.53 21.79 10.89
N ILE A 67 13.82 20.68 10.88
CA ILE A 67 13.32 20.00 12.07
C ILE A 67 13.82 18.56 12.06
N GLY A 68 14.10 18.00 13.24
CA GLY A 68 14.45 16.58 13.39
C GLY A 68 13.18 15.75 13.61
N PHE A 69 13.33 14.42 13.55
CA PHE A 69 12.21 13.49 13.79
C PHE A 69 11.63 13.57 15.20
N ASP A 70 12.40 14.10 16.15
CA ASP A 70 12.02 14.43 17.52
C ASP A 70 11.05 15.62 17.63
N LYS A 71 10.80 16.34 16.53
CA LYS A 71 10.00 17.57 16.47
C LYS A 71 8.92 17.56 15.38
N LEU A 72 8.59 16.36 14.86
CA LEU A 72 7.50 16.12 13.91
C LEU A 72 6.14 16.09 14.61
#